data_AF-A0AB32WKT7-F1
#
_entry.id   AF-A0AB32WKT7-F1
#
_cell.length_a   1.000
_cell.length_b   1.000
_cell.length_c   1.000
_cell.angle_alpha   90.00
_cell.angle_beta   90.00
_cell.angle_gamma   90.00
#
_symmetry.space_group_name_H-M   'P 1'
#
loop_
_entity.id
_entity.type
_entity.pdbx_description
1 polymer ?
#
loop_
_entity_poly.entity_id
_entity_poly.type
_entity_poly.pdbx_seq_one_letter_code
_entity_poly.pdbx_strand_id
1 'polypeptide(L)'
;MQDATRIKFLTDGVLLREMMEDPLLTKYSVIMVDEAHERSISTDILLGLLKKIQKRRPELRLVISSATIEAKAMSDFFQSSKRRRVSEGEELRPRLEPAILSVEGRGFNVQIHYVEDPVQDYVQAAVSTVLLIHDQEPAGDILVFLTGQDDIDVAVKMLTEEARSDGKHSSGLIILPLYSGLSRAEQDLVFSPTPKGKRKVVISTNIAETSLTLEGIVYVVDSGFSKQRFYNPISDIENLVVAPISKASARQRAGRAGRLRPGKCYRLYSEEYFVNEMSAQGIPEIQRSNLVSCVIQLKALGIDNILGFDWPASPSPESMIRALEVLYSLGVLDDDAKLTSPVGFQVAEIPLEPMISKMILASNELGCSEEIITIAAVLSIQSIWFSGRGVQRELDEAKLRFAAAEGDHVTFLNIYKGFLQSGKSSQWCHRNFINYHAMKKVMEIREQLKRIALRLGIVLKSCERDTQLVRKAVTAGFFANACRLEAFSHSGMYKTIRGFQEVYIHPSSVLFRVNPKWVIYHSLVSTDRQYMRNVISIDPSWLTEAAPHFYQQQRLNPIIH
;
A
#
# COMPACT_ATOMS: atom_id res chain seq x y z
N MET A 1 18.02 28.44 -5.23
CA MET A 1 18.40 28.49 -3.81
C MET A 1 17.12 28.64 -2.98
N GLN A 2 16.62 27.53 -2.46
CA GLN A 2 15.54 27.44 -1.47
C GLN A 2 16.18 27.41 -0.08
N ASP A 3 17.08 28.35 0.21
CA ASP A 3 18.03 28.24 1.34
C ASP A 3 17.43 28.66 2.70
N ALA A 4 16.10 28.80 2.79
CA ALA A 4 15.40 29.17 4.02
C ALA A 4 14.85 27.97 4.81
N THR A 5 14.70 26.80 4.19
CA THR A 5 14.05 25.65 4.84
C THR A 5 14.98 24.99 5.86
N ARG A 6 14.78 25.30 7.15
CA ARG A 6 15.57 24.73 8.26
C ARG A 6 15.02 23.41 8.80
N ILE A 7 13.73 23.15 8.62
CA ILE A 7 13.04 21.93 9.05
C ILE A 7 12.30 21.39 7.84
N LYS A 8 12.49 20.09 7.55
CA LYS A 8 11.90 19.44 6.39
C LYS A 8 11.08 18.24 6.86
N PHE A 9 9.78 18.29 6.58
CA PHE A 9 8.88 17.15 6.79
C PHE A 9 8.86 16.31 5.51
N LEU A 10 9.21 15.04 5.65
CA LEU A 10 9.32 14.09 4.55
C LEU A 10 8.63 12.79 4.94
N THR A 11 8.19 12.05 3.92
CA THR A 11 7.88 10.63 4.11
C THR A 11 9.17 9.82 4.08
N ASP A 12 9.17 8.67 4.75
CA ASP A 12 10.32 7.77 4.86
C ASP A 12 10.89 7.41 3.48
N GLY A 13 10.01 7.12 2.51
CA GLY A 13 10.41 6.80 1.13
C GLY A 13 11.08 7.96 0.39
N VAL A 14 10.73 9.21 0.69
CA VAL A 14 11.44 10.38 0.12
C VAL A 14 12.83 10.51 0.71
N LEU A 15 12.98 10.28 2.02
CA LEU A 15 14.30 10.29 2.66
C LEU A 15 15.19 9.16 2.13
N LEU A 16 14.65 7.94 1.96
CA LEU A 16 15.36 6.82 1.32
C LEU A 16 15.80 7.16 -0.11
N ARG A 17 15.00 7.91 -0.86
CA ARG A 17 15.38 8.37 -2.20
C ARG A 17 16.50 9.42 -2.15
N GLU A 18 16.47 10.34 -1.19
CA GLU A 18 17.59 11.27 -0.99
C GLU A 18 18.88 10.55 -0.63
N MET A 19 18.81 9.41 0.07
CA MET A 19 19.99 8.57 0.34
C MET A 19 20.61 7.96 -0.92
N MET A 20 19.87 7.83 -2.01
CA MET A 20 20.46 7.37 -3.27
C MET A 20 21.37 8.42 -3.91
N GLU A 21 21.08 9.72 -3.70
CA GLU A 21 21.92 10.82 -4.16
C GLU A 21 23.00 11.21 -3.12
N ASP A 22 22.65 11.17 -1.84
CA ASP A 22 23.53 11.48 -0.70
C ASP A 22 23.45 10.36 0.35
N PRO A 23 24.22 9.28 0.18
CA PRO A 23 24.18 8.11 1.07
C PRO A 23 24.53 8.39 2.53
N LEU A 24 25.17 9.53 2.82
CA LEU A 24 25.56 9.94 4.16
C LEU A 24 24.63 11.03 4.73
N LEU A 25 23.61 11.45 3.99
CA LEU A 25 22.64 12.46 4.39
C LEU A 25 23.33 13.74 4.92
N THR A 26 24.40 14.16 4.24
CA THR A 26 25.29 15.29 4.62
C THR A 26 24.55 16.59 4.86
N LYS A 27 23.40 16.78 4.20
CA LYS A 27 22.52 17.96 4.36
C LYS A 27 21.81 18.04 5.72
N TYR A 28 21.78 16.94 6.49
CA TYR A 28 21.07 16.85 7.75
C TYR A 28 22.03 16.74 8.94
N SER A 29 21.77 17.54 9.97
CA SER A 29 22.45 17.44 11.28
C SER A 29 21.65 16.62 12.30
N VAL A 30 20.32 16.58 12.12
CA VAL A 30 19.38 15.83 12.97
C VAL A 30 18.35 15.17 12.08
N ILE A 31 18.03 13.90 12.35
CA ILE A 31 16.94 13.17 11.72
C ILE A 31 16.00 12.69 12.82
N MET A 32 14.71 12.94 12.64
CA MET A 32 13.65 12.42 13.50
C MET A 32 12.81 11.43 12.70
N VAL A 33 12.80 10.17 13.11
CA VAL A 33 11.89 9.14 12.60
C VAL A 33 10.69 9.12 13.53
N ASP A 34 9.56 9.64 13.07
CA ASP A 34 8.31 9.69 13.84
C ASP A 34 7.45 8.45 13.58
N GLU A 35 6.50 8.18 14.48
CA GLU A 35 5.54 7.07 14.35
C GLU A 35 6.19 5.69 14.11
N ALA A 36 7.38 5.46 14.67
CA ALA A 36 8.18 4.26 14.37
C ALA A 36 7.53 2.93 14.78
N HIS A 37 6.43 2.97 15.54
CA HIS A 37 5.62 1.80 15.88
C HIS A 37 4.71 1.32 14.74
N GLU A 38 4.51 2.10 13.67
CA GLU A 38 3.79 1.63 12.49
C GLU A 38 4.57 0.53 11.76
N ARG A 39 5.90 0.46 11.98
CA ARG A 39 6.79 -0.61 11.48
C ARG A 39 6.59 -0.87 9.98
N SER A 40 6.50 0.22 9.21
CA SER A 40 6.41 0.15 7.75
C SER A 40 7.72 -0.38 7.17
N ILE A 41 7.66 -0.92 5.94
CA ILE A 41 8.86 -1.39 5.21
C ILE A 41 9.90 -0.27 5.11
N SER A 42 9.47 0.95 4.79
CA SER A 42 10.37 2.09 4.59
C SER A 42 11.03 2.51 5.89
N THR A 43 10.27 2.53 7.00
CA THR A 43 10.78 2.86 8.34
C THR A 43 11.85 1.85 8.76
N ASP A 44 11.60 0.55 8.61
CA ASP A 44 12.56 -0.49 9.02
C ASP A 44 13.86 -0.46 8.21
N ILE A 45 13.77 -0.23 6.88
CA ILE A 45 14.95 -0.03 6.03
C ILE A 45 15.72 1.22 6.47
N LEU A 46 15.01 2.34 6.67
CA LEU A 46 15.59 3.60 7.10
C LEU A 46 16.33 3.46 8.43
N LEU A 47 15.73 2.80 9.43
CA LEU A 47 16.38 2.56 10.73
C LEU A 47 17.67 1.74 10.59
N GLY A 48 17.66 0.68 9.78
CA GLY A 48 18.86 -0.13 9.52
C GLY A 48 19.96 0.64 8.80
N LEU A 49 19.60 1.52 7.86
CA LEU A 49 20.55 2.38 7.16
C LEU A 49 21.09 3.50 8.05
N LEU A 50 20.24 4.16 8.84
CA LEU A 50 20.64 5.20 9.80
C LEU A 50 21.61 4.64 10.85
N LYS A 51 21.38 3.42 11.33
CA LYS A 51 22.32 2.71 12.21
C LYS A 51 23.70 2.52 11.56
N LYS A 52 23.76 2.29 10.25
CA LYS A 52 25.04 2.23 9.49
C LYS A 52 25.65 3.61 9.30
N ILE A 53 24.86 4.63 8.96
CA ILE A 53 25.33 6.01 8.79
C ILE A 53 25.91 6.54 10.09
N GLN A 54 25.26 6.33 11.23
CA GLN A 54 25.73 6.81 12.53
C GLN A 54 27.15 6.30 12.88
N LYS A 55 27.53 5.11 12.40
CA LYS A 55 28.91 4.59 12.54
C LYS A 55 29.93 5.38 11.73
N ARG A 56 29.52 5.98 10.60
CA ARG A 56 30.35 6.83 9.72
C ARG A 56 30.28 8.32 10.09
N ARG A 57 29.12 8.77 10.60
CA ARG A 57 28.79 10.13 10.99
C ARG A 57 28.35 10.18 12.46
N PRO A 58 29.30 10.11 13.41
CA PRO A 58 28.99 10.13 14.84
C PRO A 58 28.35 11.45 15.30
N GLU A 59 28.48 12.52 14.52
CA GLU A 59 27.85 13.82 14.78
C GLU A 59 26.37 13.89 14.40
N LEU A 60 25.88 12.95 13.57
CA LEU A 60 24.48 12.88 13.16
C LEU A 60 23.61 12.49 14.37
N ARG A 61 22.70 13.36 14.76
CA ARG A 61 21.76 13.08 15.85
C ARG A 61 20.52 12.39 15.31
N LEU A 62 20.13 11.30 15.96
CA LEU A 62 18.93 10.53 15.61
C LEU A 62 17.92 10.60 16.76
N VAL A 63 16.69 10.94 16.43
CA VAL A 63 15.53 10.88 17.33
C VAL A 63 14.55 9.86 16.75
N ILE A 64 14.13 8.89 17.55
CA ILE A 64 13.11 7.90 17.16
C ILE A 64 11.93 8.10 18.09
N SER A 65 10.82 8.55 17.53
CA SER A 65 9.57 8.78 18.25
C SER A 65 8.62 7.62 18.03
N SER A 66 7.95 7.19 19.11
CA SER A 66 6.99 6.09 19.10
C SER A 66 5.95 6.30 20.20
N ALA A 67 4.69 5.98 19.90
CA ALA A 67 3.61 6.00 20.88
C ALA A 67 3.55 4.73 21.76
N THR A 68 4.33 3.69 21.43
CA THR A 68 4.34 2.43 22.18
C THR A 68 5.62 2.26 22.99
N ILE A 69 5.58 1.42 24.03
CA ILE A 69 6.67 1.16 24.99
C ILE A 69 7.79 0.28 24.35
N GLU A 70 7.96 0.31 23.03
CA GLU A 70 9.01 -0.43 22.32
C GLU A 70 10.40 0.25 22.36
N ALA A 71 10.55 1.30 23.17
CA ALA A 71 11.81 2.04 23.29
C ALA A 71 13.00 1.14 23.66
N LYS A 72 12.76 0.06 24.42
CA LYS A 72 13.82 -0.91 24.76
C LYS A 72 14.28 -1.72 23.56
N ALA A 73 13.35 -2.27 22.77
CA ALA A 73 13.69 -3.03 21.57
C ALA A 73 14.45 -2.16 20.55
N MET A 74 14.05 -0.91 20.39
CA MET A 74 14.77 0.05 19.55
C MET A 74 16.14 0.42 20.13
N SER A 75 16.24 0.65 21.44
CA SER A 75 17.53 0.89 22.11
C SER A 75 18.47 -0.31 21.90
N ASP A 76 18.01 -1.53 22.16
CA ASP A 76 18.76 -2.77 21.95
C ASP A 76 19.18 -2.93 20.48
N PHE A 77 18.30 -2.59 19.53
CA PHE A 77 18.61 -2.59 18.11
C PHE A 77 19.75 -1.62 17.77
N PHE A 78 19.78 -0.40 18.30
CA PHE A 78 20.89 0.54 18.05
C PHE A 78 22.16 0.20 18.84
N GLN A 79 22.03 -0.44 20.00
CA GLN A 79 23.17 -0.92 20.82
C GLN A 79 23.85 -2.16 20.25
N SER A 80 23.11 -3.03 19.56
CA SER A 80 23.61 -4.28 18.96
C SER A 80 24.52 -4.00 17.76
N SER A 81 25.69 -3.42 18.00
CA SER A 81 26.80 -3.60 17.07
C SER A 81 27.19 -5.06 17.15
N LYS A 82 26.81 -5.84 16.13
CA LYS A 82 27.29 -7.22 15.90
C LYS A 82 28.75 -7.27 16.34
N ARG A 83 29.04 -8.11 17.34
CA ARG A 83 30.36 -8.39 17.88
C ARG A 83 31.29 -8.82 16.73
N ARG A 84 31.82 -7.88 15.96
CA ARG A 84 33.10 -8.11 15.30
C ARG A 84 34.07 -8.33 16.44
N ARG A 85 34.66 -9.53 16.50
CA ARG A 85 35.78 -9.83 17.38
C ARG A 85 36.70 -8.60 17.33
N VAL A 86 36.77 -7.90 18.46
CA VAL A 86 37.62 -6.74 18.61
C VAL A 86 39.03 -7.27 18.36
N SER A 87 39.63 -6.87 17.25
CA SER A 87 41.08 -6.90 17.15
C SER A 87 41.59 -6.00 18.27
N GLU A 88 42.40 -6.55 19.17
CA GLU A 88 43.02 -5.82 20.27
C GLU A 88 43.70 -4.57 19.73
N GLY A 89 43.15 -3.38 20.01
CA GLY A 89 43.78 -2.11 19.60
C GLY A 89 42.85 -0.93 19.26
N GLU A 90 41.53 -1.10 19.09
CA GLU A 90 40.66 0.07 18.85
C GLU A 90 40.30 0.79 20.16
N GLU A 91 40.87 1.98 20.34
CA GLU A 91 40.66 2.92 21.45
C GLU A 91 39.17 3.13 21.78
N LEU A 92 38.89 3.27 23.09
CA LEU A 92 37.58 3.59 23.68
C LEU A 92 36.97 4.85 23.06
N ARG A 93 36.22 4.70 21.98
CA ARG A 93 35.21 5.70 21.60
C ARG A 93 34.09 5.65 22.64
N PRO A 94 33.63 6.78 23.20
CA PRO A 94 32.49 6.79 24.10
C PRO A 94 31.30 6.17 23.37
N ARG A 95 30.77 5.06 23.91
CA ARG A 95 29.53 4.46 23.41
C ARG A 95 28.42 5.45 23.71
N LEU A 96 27.85 6.05 22.68
CA LEU A 96 26.59 6.78 22.77
C LEU A 96 25.49 5.75 23.04
N GLU A 97 25.21 5.51 24.33
CA GLU A 97 24.05 4.71 24.71
C GLU A 97 22.78 5.48 24.34
N PRO A 98 21.83 4.87 23.61
CA PRO A 98 20.56 5.51 23.30
C PRO A 98 19.80 5.84 24.59
N ALA A 99 19.55 7.12 24.84
CA ALA A 99 18.71 7.54 25.94
C ALA A 99 17.24 7.26 25.60
N ILE A 100 16.54 6.57 26.49
CA ILE A 100 15.09 6.39 26.41
C ILE A 100 14.44 7.53 27.21
N LEU A 101 13.71 8.40 26.50
CA LEU A 101 12.94 9.47 27.11
C LEU A 101 11.46 9.11 27.03
N SER A 102 10.81 8.91 28.17
CA SER A 102 9.37 8.75 28.25
C SER A 102 8.72 10.09 28.59
N VAL A 103 7.84 10.56 27.72
CA VAL A 103 6.94 11.67 28.05
C VAL A 103 5.67 11.06 28.61
N GLU A 104 5.42 11.25 29.90
CA GLU A 104 4.14 10.85 30.49
C GLU A 104 3.01 11.60 29.80
N GLY A 105 2.14 10.85 29.11
CA GLY A 105 1.01 11.43 28.41
C GLY A 105 0.08 12.13 29.39
N ARG A 106 -0.45 13.29 29.00
CA ARG A 106 -1.52 14.00 29.74
C ARG A 106 -2.90 13.34 29.55
N GLY A 107 -2.93 12.06 29.19
CA GLY A 107 -4.16 11.33 28.93
C GLY A 107 -4.95 11.15 30.22
N PHE A 108 -6.25 11.38 30.14
CA PHE A 108 -7.17 11.06 31.22
C PHE A 108 -7.43 9.55 31.27
N ASN A 109 -7.85 9.06 32.43
CA ASN A 109 -8.15 7.65 32.62
C ASN A 109 -9.28 7.20 31.67
N VAL A 110 -9.12 6.01 31.07
CA VAL A 110 -10.12 5.39 30.19
C VAL A 110 -10.60 4.11 30.85
N GLN A 111 -11.90 4.03 31.15
CA GLN A 111 -12.50 2.80 31.66
C GLN A 111 -12.66 1.79 30.52
N ILE A 112 -12.17 0.58 30.72
CA ILE A 112 -12.23 -0.48 29.70
C ILE A 112 -13.38 -1.43 30.07
N HIS A 113 -14.26 -1.65 29.10
CA HIS A 113 -15.35 -2.62 29.19
C HIS A 113 -15.10 -3.73 28.16
N TYR A 114 -15.28 -4.98 28.58
CA TYR A 114 -15.21 -6.15 27.71
C TYR A 114 -16.58 -6.82 27.64
N VAL A 115 -16.87 -7.47 26.53
CA VAL A 115 -18.00 -8.41 26.46
C VAL A 115 -17.66 -9.67 27.26
N GLU A 116 -18.68 -10.31 27.85
CA GLU A 116 -18.50 -11.57 28.58
C GLU A 116 -18.26 -12.73 27.61
N ASP A 117 -19.10 -12.83 26.57
CA ASP A 117 -19.03 -13.89 25.56
C ASP A 117 -18.52 -13.40 24.19
N PRO A 118 -17.90 -14.28 23.38
CA PRO A 118 -17.51 -13.96 22.01
C PRO A 118 -18.68 -13.50 21.14
N VAL A 119 -18.48 -12.40 20.43
CA VAL A 119 -19.48 -11.82 19.52
C VAL A 119 -19.41 -12.48 18.14
N GLN A 120 -20.55 -12.94 17.61
CA GLN A 120 -20.63 -13.51 16.26
C GLN A 120 -20.54 -12.46 15.15
N ASP A 121 -21.30 -11.36 15.29
CA ASP A 121 -21.30 -10.23 14.35
C ASP A 121 -20.85 -8.95 15.06
N TYR A 122 -19.58 -8.60 14.87
CA TYR A 122 -18.99 -7.40 15.47
C TYR A 122 -19.54 -6.10 14.89
N VAL A 123 -20.12 -6.10 13.68
CA VAL A 123 -20.72 -4.91 13.08
C VAL A 123 -22.04 -4.62 13.77
N GLN A 124 -22.90 -5.63 13.92
CA GLN A 124 -24.16 -5.50 14.65
C GLN A 124 -23.91 -5.13 16.12
N ALA A 125 -22.98 -5.80 16.79
CA ALA A 125 -22.64 -5.48 18.18
C ALA A 125 -22.08 -4.05 18.33
N ALA A 126 -21.30 -3.56 17.37
CA ALA A 126 -20.83 -2.18 17.37
C ALA A 126 -22.01 -1.19 17.27
N VAL A 127 -22.97 -1.44 16.37
CA VAL A 127 -24.18 -0.62 16.22
C VAL A 127 -25.00 -0.60 17.52
N SER A 128 -25.28 -1.77 18.10
CA SER A 128 -26.01 -1.87 19.37
C SER A 128 -25.29 -1.14 20.51
N THR A 129 -23.95 -1.25 20.58
CA THR A 129 -23.14 -0.56 21.59
C THR A 129 -23.19 0.95 21.41
N VAL A 130 -23.14 1.46 20.17
CA VAL A 130 -23.26 2.89 19.87
C VAL A 130 -24.60 3.46 20.34
N LEU A 131 -25.69 2.74 20.10
CA LEU A 131 -27.03 3.15 20.52
C LEU A 131 -27.15 3.16 22.05
N LEU A 132 -26.65 2.11 22.72
CA LEU A 132 -26.61 2.03 24.17
C LEU A 132 -25.83 3.21 24.79
N ILE A 133 -24.66 3.52 24.23
CA ILE A 133 -23.86 4.68 24.65
C ILE A 133 -24.64 5.97 24.43
N HIS A 134 -25.32 6.12 23.29
CA HIS A 134 -26.09 7.32 22.97
C HIS A 134 -27.20 7.58 24.00
N ASP A 135 -27.91 6.53 24.40
CA ASP A 135 -29.03 6.59 25.34
C ASP A 135 -28.58 6.79 26.80
N GLN A 136 -27.54 6.06 27.23
CA GLN A 136 -27.21 5.95 28.66
C GLN A 136 -26.05 6.83 29.10
N GLU A 137 -25.10 7.13 28.21
CA GLU A 137 -23.89 7.85 28.59
C GLU A 137 -24.06 9.38 28.43
N PRO A 138 -23.38 10.20 29.25
CA PRO A 138 -23.34 11.65 29.09
C PRO A 138 -22.80 12.11 27.73
N ALA A 139 -22.98 13.39 27.41
CA ALA A 139 -22.46 14.00 26.16
C ALA A 139 -21.00 13.64 25.91
N GLY A 140 -20.62 13.41 24.65
CA GLY A 140 -19.29 13.00 24.21
C GLY A 140 -19.38 12.22 22.91
N ASP A 141 -18.44 12.42 21.99
CA ASP A 141 -18.48 11.78 20.68
C ASP A 141 -17.95 10.34 20.75
N ILE A 142 -18.41 9.53 19.80
CA ILE A 142 -18.10 8.10 19.73
C ILE A 142 -17.19 7.86 18.52
N LEU A 143 -16.12 7.10 18.73
CA LEU A 143 -15.25 6.58 17.68
C LEU A 143 -15.39 5.05 17.62
N VAL A 144 -15.82 4.54 16.48
CA VAL A 144 -16.00 3.10 16.24
C VAL A 144 -14.91 2.62 15.29
N PHE A 145 -14.20 1.56 15.65
CA PHE A 145 -13.22 0.91 14.78
C PHE A 145 -13.82 -0.31 14.08
N LEU A 146 -13.93 -0.25 12.75
CA LEU A 146 -14.34 -1.36 11.87
C LEU A 146 -13.29 -1.64 10.80
N THR A 147 -13.42 -2.74 10.05
CA THR A 147 -12.30 -3.26 9.25
C THR A 147 -12.13 -2.59 7.89
N GLY A 148 -13.22 -2.11 7.29
CA GLY A 148 -13.19 -1.49 5.96
C GLY A 148 -14.51 -0.89 5.52
N GLN A 149 -14.55 -0.45 4.27
CA GLN A 149 -15.71 0.24 3.69
C GLN A 149 -17.02 -0.54 3.84
N ASP A 150 -17.04 -1.83 3.50
CA ASP A 150 -18.29 -2.61 3.51
C ASP A 150 -18.93 -2.65 4.91
N ASP A 151 -18.14 -2.97 5.94
CA ASP A 151 -18.60 -2.98 7.34
C ASP A 151 -19.07 -1.59 7.80
N ILE A 152 -18.32 -0.55 7.44
CA ILE A 152 -18.65 0.83 7.79
C ILE A 152 -19.97 1.23 7.13
N ASP A 153 -20.14 0.91 5.85
CA ASP A 153 -21.32 1.26 5.08
C ASP A 153 -22.58 0.55 5.62
N VAL A 154 -22.44 -0.72 6.04
CA VAL A 154 -23.49 -1.48 6.73
C VAL A 154 -23.83 -0.84 8.08
N ALA A 155 -22.84 -0.53 8.92
CA ALA A 155 -23.07 0.10 10.22
C ALA A 155 -23.73 1.48 10.08
N VAL A 156 -23.30 2.31 9.13
CA VAL A 156 -23.92 3.62 8.83
C VAL A 156 -25.38 3.43 8.45
N LYS A 157 -25.68 2.45 7.58
CA LYS A 157 -27.05 2.17 7.15
C LYS A 157 -27.93 1.77 8.34
N MET A 158 -27.48 0.80 9.15
CA MET A 158 -28.22 0.32 10.33
C MET A 158 -28.47 1.45 11.34
N LEU A 159 -27.44 2.24 11.67
CA LEU A 159 -27.60 3.38 12.59
C LEU A 159 -28.54 4.45 12.02
N THR A 160 -28.55 4.66 10.71
CA THR A 160 -29.46 5.64 10.07
C THR A 160 -30.90 5.15 10.03
N GLU A 161 -31.12 3.85 9.82
CA GLU A 161 -32.44 3.22 9.84
C GLU A 161 -33.04 3.23 11.25
N GLU A 162 -32.25 2.86 12.25
CA GLU A 162 -32.65 2.97 13.65
C GLU A 162 -32.94 4.43 14.02
N ALA A 163 -32.10 5.35 13.51
CA ALA A 163 -32.27 6.76 13.78
C ALA A 163 -33.58 7.37 13.27
N ARG A 164 -34.19 6.75 12.25
CA ARG A 164 -35.47 7.17 11.67
C ARG A 164 -36.66 6.46 12.29
N SER A 165 -36.47 5.24 12.78
CA SER A 165 -37.55 4.39 13.29
C SER A 165 -37.93 4.77 14.73
N ASP A 166 -36.94 5.20 15.52
CA ASP A 166 -37.14 5.49 16.93
C ASP A 166 -37.22 7.01 17.21
N GLY A 167 -38.44 7.55 17.17
CA GLY A 167 -38.71 8.99 17.29
C GLY A 167 -38.29 9.66 18.61
N LYS A 168 -37.77 8.91 19.59
CA LYS A 168 -37.29 9.40 20.88
C LYS A 168 -35.83 9.04 21.21
N HIS A 169 -35.30 7.91 20.72
CA HIS A 169 -34.00 7.37 21.14
C HIS A 169 -32.82 7.78 20.26
N SER A 170 -33.08 8.39 19.10
CA SER A 170 -32.02 8.62 18.11
C SER A 170 -32.05 10.01 17.47
N SER A 171 -32.85 10.92 18.03
CA SER A 171 -32.79 12.33 17.68
C SER A 171 -31.45 12.92 18.13
N GLY A 172 -30.59 13.28 17.18
CA GLY A 172 -29.35 14.03 17.45
C GLY A 172 -28.05 13.28 17.18
N LEU A 173 -28.09 12.07 16.63
CA LEU A 173 -26.90 11.39 16.11
C LEU A 173 -26.44 12.00 14.78
N ILE A 174 -25.13 12.24 14.66
CA ILE A 174 -24.46 12.61 13.41
C ILE A 174 -23.48 11.50 13.08
N ILE A 175 -23.81 10.69 12.08
CA ILE A 175 -23.04 9.51 11.71
C ILE A 175 -22.11 9.88 10.55
N LEU A 176 -20.80 9.71 10.73
CA LEU A 176 -19.79 10.04 9.72
C LEU A 176 -18.84 8.85 9.47
N PRO A 177 -18.74 8.34 8.24
CA PRO A 177 -17.76 7.31 7.89
C PRO A 177 -16.37 7.93 7.73
N LEU A 178 -15.32 7.15 8.00
CA LEU A 178 -13.92 7.54 7.79
C LEU A 178 -13.05 6.36 7.32
N TYR A 179 -12.85 6.26 6.01
CA TYR A 179 -11.96 5.29 5.38
C TYR A 179 -11.23 5.88 4.16
N SER A 180 -10.15 5.23 3.71
CA SER A 180 -9.23 5.77 2.69
C SER A 180 -9.85 6.06 1.33
N GLY A 181 -10.99 5.44 1.01
CA GLY A 181 -11.72 5.62 -0.24
C GLY A 181 -12.59 6.88 -0.32
N LEU A 182 -12.81 7.58 0.80
CA LEU A 182 -13.64 8.80 0.83
C LEU A 182 -12.93 9.99 0.16
N SER A 183 -13.71 10.91 -0.40
CA SER A 183 -13.18 12.17 -0.93
C SER A 183 -12.63 13.04 0.20
N ARG A 184 -11.73 13.97 -0.13
CA ARG A 184 -11.10 14.84 0.88
C ARG A 184 -12.14 15.70 1.61
N ALA A 185 -13.13 16.21 0.88
CA ALA A 185 -14.23 16.99 1.45
C ALA A 185 -15.07 16.16 2.45
N GLU A 186 -15.31 14.87 2.17
CA GLU A 186 -16.01 13.97 3.09
C GLU A 186 -15.16 13.63 4.32
N GLN A 187 -13.85 13.39 4.13
CA GLN A 187 -12.93 13.17 5.23
C GLN A 187 -12.88 14.40 6.14
N ASP A 188 -12.89 15.61 5.59
CA ASP A 188 -12.82 16.85 6.38
C ASP A 188 -14.05 17.06 7.28
N LEU A 189 -15.20 16.45 6.97
CA LEU A 189 -16.41 16.55 7.79
C LEU A 189 -16.21 16.01 9.21
N VAL A 190 -15.33 15.03 9.41
CA VAL A 190 -15.11 14.42 10.74
C VAL A 190 -14.49 15.42 11.74
N PHE A 191 -13.80 16.44 11.25
CA PHE A 191 -13.20 17.49 12.09
C PHE A 191 -14.18 18.59 12.47
N SER A 192 -15.37 18.62 11.86
CA SER A 192 -16.38 19.60 12.22
C SER A 192 -16.79 19.45 13.70
N PRO A 193 -16.95 20.56 14.43
CA PRO A 193 -17.33 20.51 15.83
C PRO A 193 -18.76 19.99 15.97
N THR A 194 -18.99 19.19 17.00
CA THR A 194 -20.31 18.61 17.25
C THR A 194 -21.30 19.69 17.69
N PRO A 195 -22.45 19.87 17.01
CA PRO A 195 -23.47 20.83 17.41
C PRO A 195 -24.01 20.57 18.81
N LYS A 196 -24.46 21.62 19.50
CA LYS A 196 -25.04 21.51 20.86
C LYS A 196 -26.25 20.57 20.85
N GLY A 197 -26.30 19.67 21.83
CA GLY A 197 -27.39 18.69 21.97
C GLY A 197 -27.33 17.52 20.99
N LYS A 198 -26.29 17.42 20.17
CA LYS A 198 -26.05 16.30 19.25
C LYS A 198 -24.83 15.49 19.69
N ARG A 199 -24.72 14.26 19.18
CA ARG A 199 -23.57 13.37 19.37
C ARG A 199 -23.04 12.92 18.02
N LYS A 200 -21.75 13.12 17.78
CA LYS A 200 -21.08 12.66 16.56
C LYS A 200 -20.58 11.23 16.76
N VAL A 201 -20.82 10.38 15.78
CA VAL A 201 -20.34 9.01 15.72
C VAL A 201 -19.47 8.89 14.48
N VAL A 202 -18.17 8.78 14.69
CA VAL A 202 -17.20 8.56 13.63
C VAL A 202 -16.93 7.06 13.53
N ILE A 203 -17.23 6.46 12.39
CA ILE A 203 -16.99 5.03 12.14
C ILE A 203 -15.81 4.91 11.19
N SER A 204 -14.68 4.43 11.70
CA SER A 204 -13.38 4.50 11.03
C SER A 204 -12.66 3.16 10.93
N THR A 205 -11.77 3.05 9.96
CA THR A 205 -10.71 2.04 9.95
C THR A 205 -9.57 2.43 10.90
N ASN A 206 -8.42 1.77 10.78
CA ASN A 206 -7.19 2.13 11.51
C ASN A 206 -6.66 3.54 11.19
N ILE A 207 -7.26 4.32 10.29
CA ILE A 207 -6.88 5.72 10.01
C ILE A 207 -6.97 6.59 11.27
N ALA A 208 -7.99 6.36 12.11
CA ALA A 208 -8.15 7.10 13.36
C ALA A 208 -7.23 6.61 14.50
N GLU A 209 -6.45 5.53 14.28
CA GLU A 209 -5.64 4.88 15.31
C GLU A 209 -4.34 5.60 15.62
N THR A 210 -3.65 6.15 14.62
CA THR A 210 -2.34 6.84 14.75
C THR A 210 -2.41 8.26 14.18
N SER A 211 -2.71 8.40 12.89
CA SER A 211 -2.41 9.61 12.11
C SER A 211 -3.37 10.79 12.27
N LEU A 212 -4.48 10.65 13.01
CA LEU A 212 -5.53 11.66 13.07
C LEU A 212 -5.95 12.05 14.49
N THR A 213 -6.00 13.35 14.81
CA THR A 213 -6.57 13.85 16.07
C THR A 213 -8.03 14.23 15.87
N LEU A 214 -8.96 13.38 16.31
CA LEU A 214 -10.39 13.72 16.38
C LEU A 214 -10.70 14.36 17.73
N GLU A 215 -11.04 15.65 17.71
CA GLU A 215 -11.51 16.35 18.91
C GLU A 215 -12.94 15.91 19.27
N GLY A 216 -13.24 15.86 20.56
CA GLY A 216 -14.57 15.53 21.09
C GLY A 216 -14.81 14.04 21.42
N ILE A 217 -13.91 13.14 21.00
CA ILE A 217 -14.03 11.70 21.28
C ILE A 217 -13.86 11.42 22.78
N VAL A 218 -14.85 10.75 23.36
CA VAL A 218 -14.88 10.33 24.77
C VAL A 218 -15.21 8.84 24.89
N TYR A 219 -15.89 8.29 23.88
CA TYR A 219 -16.25 6.88 23.84
C TYR A 219 -15.59 6.22 22.63
N VAL A 220 -14.99 5.05 22.85
CA VAL A 220 -14.43 4.20 21.79
C VAL A 220 -15.16 2.87 21.78
N VAL A 221 -15.52 2.39 20.59
CA VAL A 221 -16.01 1.03 20.36
C VAL A 221 -14.98 0.32 19.49
N ASP A 222 -14.35 -0.73 20.01
CA ASP A 222 -13.27 -1.45 19.36
C ASP A 222 -13.70 -2.87 19.01
N SER A 223 -13.84 -3.13 17.70
CA SER A 223 -14.14 -4.47 17.17
C SER A 223 -13.00 -5.48 17.37
N GLY A 224 -11.76 -5.02 17.60
CA GLY A 224 -10.61 -5.91 17.75
C GLY A 224 -10.01 -6.40 16.43
N PHE A 225 -10.47 -5.87 15.29
CA PHE A 225 -9.99 -6.28 13.95
C PHE A 225 -9.43 -5.11 13.15
N SER A 226 -8.62 -5.43 12.14
CA SER A 226 -8.13 -4.51 11.11
C SER A 226 -7.91 -5.25 9.78
N LYS A 227 -8.10 -4.57 8.64
CA LYS A 227 -7.63 -5.11 7.35
C LYS A 227 -6.14 -4.86 7.21
N GLN A 228 -5.39 -5.92 6.92
CA GLN A 228 -3.94 -5.89 6.79
C GLN A 228 -3.52 -6.52 5.47
N ARG A 229 -2.44 -6.01 4.89
CA ARG A 229 -1.82 -6.63 3.71
C ARG A 229 -1.08 -7.88 4.14
N PHE A 230 -1.30 -8.96 3.39
CA PHE A 230 -0.62 -10.22 3.54
C PHE A 230 -0.13 -10.70 2.17
N TYR A 231 1.16 -10.95 2.05
CA TYR A 231 1.79 -11.47 0.85
C TYR A 231 2.15 -12.94 1.03
N ASN A 232 1.73 -13.77 0.07
CA ASN A 232 2.15 -15.15 -0.02
C ASN A 232 3.25 -15.29 -1.09
N PRO A 233 4.52 -15.57 -0.71
CA PRO A 233 5.64 -15.63 -1.64
C PRO A 233 5.60 -16.87 -2.56
N ILE A 234 4.88 -17.93 -2.18
CA ILE A 234 4.73 -19.13 -2.98
C ILE A 234 3.75 -18.88 -4.13
N SER A 235 2.59 -18.30 -3.80
CA SER A 235 1.57 -18.01 -4.81
C SER A 235 1.81 -16.70 -5.55
N ASP A 236 2.65 -15.81 -5.03
CA ASP A 236 2.90 -14.44 -5.49
C ASP A 236 1.62 -13.57 -5.50
N ILE A 237 0.83 -13.72 -4.44
CA ILE A 237 -0.46 -13.02 -4.29
C ILE A 237 -0.42 -12.13 -3.06
N GLU A 238 -0.83 -10.88 -3.24
CA GLU A 238 -1.10 -9.94 -2.16
C GLU A 238 -2.59 -9.89 -1.87
N ASN A 239 -2.95 -10.17 -0.61
CA ASN A 239 -4.32 -10.16 -0.13
C ASN A 239 -4.50 -9.12 0.97
N LEU A 240 -5.69 -8.51 1.02
CA LEU A 240 -6.14 -7.76 2.18
C LEU A 240 -6.98 -8.70 3.05
N VAL A 241 -6.41 -9.12 4.16
CA VAL A 241 -7.06 -10.04 5.11
C VAL A 241 -7.54 -9.27 6.33
N VAL A 242 -8.72 -9.61 6.83
CA VAL A 242 -9.16 -9.15 8.14
C VAL A 242 -8.41 -9.98 9.18
N ALA A 243 -7.64 -9.31 10.04
CA ALA A 243 -6.85 -9.93 11.09
C ALA A 243 -7.13 -9.27 12.45
N PRO A 244 -7.04 -10.02 13.56
CA PRO A 244 -7.07 -9.46 14.90
C PRO A 244 -5.99 -8.40 15.08
N ILE A 245 -6.29 -7.39 15.89
CA ILE A 245 -5.30 -6.37 16.27
C ILE A 245 -4.37 -6.88 17.37
N SER A 246 -3.27 -6.17 17.60
CA SER A 246 -2.39 -6.42 18.74
C SER A 246 -2.86 -5.68 20.00
N LYS A 247 -2.35 -6.10 21.17
CA LYS A 247 -2.55 -5.41 22.45
C LYS A 247 -2.10 -3.95 22.37
N ALA A 248 -1.01 -3.66 21.65
CA ALA A 248 -0.52 -2.30 21.43
C ALA A 248 -1.53 -1.45 20.65
N SER A 249 -2.07 -1.99 19.55
CA SER A 249 -3.12 -1.34 18.76
C SER A 249 -4.38 -1.11 19.59
N ALA A 250 -4.84 -2.13 20.33
CA ALA A 250 -6.00 -2.03 21.22
C ALA A 250 -5.83 -0.96 22.32
N ARG A 251 -4.60 -0.75 22.80
CA ARG A 251 -4.28 0.32 23.76
C ARG A 251 -4.29 1.70 23.10
N GLN A 252 -3.77 1.83 21.88
CA GLN A 252 -3.82 3.08 21.12
C GLN A 252 -5.25 3.49 20.79
N ARG A 253 -6.08 2.55 20.34
CA ARG A 253 -7.52 2.75 20.10
C ARG A 253 -8.23 3.23 21.36
N ALA A 254 -8.04 2.53 22.49
CA ALA A 254 -8.61 2.95 23.77
C ALA A 254 -8.13 4.35 24.20
N GLY A 255 -6.85 4.67 23.99
CA GLY A 255 -6.26 5.98 24.28
C GLY A 255 -6.90 7.15 23.53
N ARG A 256 -7.64 6.91 22.45
CA ARG A 256 -8.40 7.95 21.73
C ARG A 256 -9.54 8.53 22.57
N ALA A 257 -10.13 7.75 23.49
CA ALA A 257 -11.16 8.21 24.42
C ALA A 257 -10.63 9.16 25.51
N GLY A 258 -9.34 9.04 25.86
CA GLY A 258 -8.75 9.73 27.02
C GLY A 258 -8.05 11.05 26.71
N ARG A 259 -8.21 11.63 25.51
CA ARG A 259 -7.39 12.80 25.09
C ARG A 259 -7.84 14.13 25.70
N LEU A 260 -9.14 14.31 25.93
CA LEU A 260 -9.71 15.58 26.39
C LEU A 260 -10.19 15.55 27.84
N ARG A 261 -10.70 14.40 28.28
CA ARG A 261 -11.25 14.15 29.62
C ARG A 261 -11.39 12.64 29.83
N PRO A 262 -11.76 12.16 31.03
CA PRO A 262 -11.97 10.73 31.26
C PRO A 262 -13.00 10.16 30.28
N GLY A 263 -12.70 8.97 29.75
CA GLY A 263 -13.49 8.35 28.69
C GLY A 263 -13.74 6.86 28.96
N LYS A 264 -14.44 6.21 28.03
CA LYS A 264 -14.72 4.77 28.09
C LYS A 264 -14.37 4.09 26.76
N CYS A 265 -13.85 2.88 26.83
CA CYS A 265 -13.59 2.03 25.68
C CYS A 265 -14.34 0.72 25.83
N TYR A 266 -15.20 0.40 24.88
CA TYR A 266 -15.98 -0.83 24.81
C TYR A 266 -15.35 -1.76 23.79
N ARG A 267 -14.78 -2.87 24.27
CA ARG A 267 -14.12 -3.89 23.45
C ARG A 267 -15.11 -5.01 23.17
N LEU A 268 -15.32 -5.31 21.88
CA LEU A 268 -16.24 -6.34 21.42
C LEU A 268 -15.62 -7.75 21.46
N TYR A 269 -14.67 -7.95 22.35
CA TYR A 269 -13.97 -9.20 22.62
C TYR A 269 -13.76 -9.35 24.12
N SER A 270 -13.63 -10.59 24.60
CA SER A 270 -13.51 -10.88 26.03
C SER A 270 -12.17 -10.44 26.61
N GLU A 271 -12.15 -10.19 27.92
CA GLU A 271 -10.91 -9.88 28.63
C GLU A 271 -9.91 -11.04 28.56
N GLU A 272 -10.40 -12.27 28.64
CA GLU A 272 -9.59 -13.48 28.51
C GLU A 272 -8.86 -13.52 27.16
N TYR A 273 -9.57 -13.26 26.06
CA TYR A 273 -8.97 -13.19 24.73
C TYR A 273 -7.92 -12.06 24.65
N PHE A 274 -8.22 -10.89 25.21
CA PHE A 274 -7.27 -9.77 25.25
C PHE A 274 -6.00 -10.14 26.02
N VAL A 275 -6.09 -10.85 27.14
CA VAL A 275 -4.92 -11.16 27.99
C VAL A 275 -4.13 -12.35 27.45
N ASN A 276 -4.78 -13.42 27.03
CA ASN A 276 -4.14 -14.71 26.74
C ASN A 276 -3.80 -14.91 25.26
N GLU A 277 -4.71 -14.52 24.35
CA GLU A 277 -4.61 -14.86 22.92
C GLU A 277 -4.03 -13.72 22.08
N MET A 278 -4.39 -12.47 22.40
CA MET A 278 -3.98 -11.32 21.60
C MET A 278 -2.46 -11.08 21.68
N SER A 279 -1.81 -10.94 20.52
CA SER A 279 -0.37 -10.70 20.45
C SER A 279 0.00 -9.36 21.11
N ALA A 280 1.17 -9.29 21.74
CA ALA A 280 1.63 -8.05 22.37
C ALA A 280 1.81 -6.91 21.35
N GLN A 281 2.35 -7.26 20.17
CA GLN A 281 2.70 -6.32 19.11
C GLN A 281 2.19 -6.82 17.76
N GLY A 282 2.03 -5.89 16.83
CA GLY A 282 1.67 -6.21 15.45
C GLY A 282 2.84 -6.83 14.70
N ILE A 283 2.55 -7.67 13.70
CA ILE A 283 3.56 -8.20 12.78
C ILE A 283 4.04 -7.04 11.89
N PRO A 284 5.35 -6.72 11.85
CA PRO A 284 5.91 -5.66 11.02
C PRO A 284 5.60 -5.85 9.53
N GLU A 285 5.46 -4.75 8.78
CA GLU A 285 5.07 -4.80 7.36
C GLU A 285 6.08 -5.59 6.51
N ILE A 286 7.38 -5.51 6.84
CA ILE A 286 8.47 -6.24 6.17
C ILE A 286 8.28 -7.78 6.16
N GLN A 287 7.51 -8.33 7.10
CA GLN A 287 7.28 -9.78 7.20
C GLN A 287 6.00 -10.24 6.48
N ARG A 288 5.19 -9.31 5.96
CA ARG A 288 3.85 -9.60 5.42
C ARG A 288 3.59 -8.95 4.06
N SER A 289 4.62 -8.45 3.39
CA SER A 289 4.49 -7.71 2.12
C SER A 289 5.56 -8.14 1.11
N ASN A 290 5.33 -7.83 -0.16
CA ASN A 290 6.28 -8.12 -1.22
C ASN A 290 7.56 -7.27 -1.07
N LEU A 291 8.72 -7.93 -1.16
CA LEU A 291 10.03 -7.34 -0.90
C LEU A 291 10.79 -6.92 -2.17
N VAL A 292 10.23 -7.13 -3.37
CA VAL A 292 10.89 -6.81 -4.65
C VAL A 292 11.40 -5.36 -4.69
N SER A 293 10.54 -4.40 -4.35
CA SER A 293 10.91 -2.97 -4.32
C SER A 293 11.89 -2.61 -3.19
N CYS A 294 11.84 -3.32 -2.06
CA CYS A 294 12.76 -3.15 -0.94
C CYS A 294 14.18 -3.63 -1.32
N VAL A 295 14.27 -4.82 -1.92
CA VAL A 295 15.53 -5.46 -2.31
C VAL A 295 16.28 -4.62 -3.33
N ILE A 296 15.60 -4.13 -4.37
CA ILE A 296 16.25 -3.29 -5.39
C ILE A 296 16.76 -1.96 -4.79
N GLN A 297 16.01 -1.34 -3.89
CA GLN A 297 16.42 -0.10 -3.22
C GLN A 297 17.68 -0.32 -2.36
N LEU A 298 17.72 -1.41 -1.58
CA LEU A 298 18.90 -1.75 -0.78
C LEU A 298 20.12 -2.01 -1.65
N LYS A 299 19.95 -2.75 -2.75
CA LYS A 299 21.02 -3.00 -3.72
C LYS A 299 21.53 -1.71 -4.36
N ALA A 300 20.64 -0.79 -4.71
CA ALA A 300 20.99 0.51 -5.29
C ALA A 300 21.77 1.40 -4.31
N LEU A 301 21.49 1.27 -3.02
CA LEU A 301 22.25 1.90 -1.93
C LEU A 301 23.59 1.21 -1.62
N GLY A 302 23.98 0.20 -2.41
CA GLY A 302 25.24 -0.56 -2.25
C GLY A 302 25.19 -1.61 -1.14
N ILE A 303 24.00 -2.03 -0.69
CA ILE A 303 23.85 -3.11 0.27
C ILE A 303 23.76 -4.45 -0.47
N ASP A 304 24.91 -5.05 -0.72
CA ASP A 304 24.96 -6.35 -1.43
C ASP A 304 24.55 -7.53 -0.56
N ASN A 305 25.04 -7.58 0.68
CA ASN A 305 24.68 -8.62 1.63
C ASN A 305 23.38 -8.26 2.36
N ILE A 306 22.25 -8.49 1.70
CA ILE A 306 20.91 -8.20 2.22
C ILE A 306 20.59 -9.10 3.42
N LEU A 307 21.02 -10.37 3.40
CA LEU A 307 20.85 -11.32 4.50
C LEU A 307 21.61 -10.87 5.75
N GLY A 308 22.78 -10.24 5.56
CA GLY A 308 23.60 -9.68 6.62
C GLY A 308 23.19 -8.27 7.07
N PHE A 309 22.19 -7.65 6.44
CA PHE A 309 21.69 -6.34 6.83
C PHE A 309 21.11 -6.37 8.25
N ASP A 310 21.30 -5.27 8.99
CA ASP A 310 20.81 -5.15 10.36
C ASP A 310 19.35 -4.73 10.33
N TRP A 311 18.46 -5.72 10.23
CA TRP A 311 17.01 -5.52 10.23
C TRP A 311 16.46 -5.32 11.66
N PRO A 312 15.57 -4.34 11.91
CA PRO A 312 14.80 -4.30 13.16
C PRO A 312 13.92 -5.55 13.34
N ALA A 313 13.28 -6.01 12.26
CA ALA A 313 12.69 -7.35 12.13
C ALA A 313 13.13 -7.99 10.82
N SER A 314 13.63 -9.22 10.90
CA SER A 314 14.12 -9.91 9.70
C SER A 314 12.95 -10.33 8.79
N PRO A 315 13.05 -10.11 7.46
CA PRO A 315 12.08 -10.62 6.50
C PRO A 315 12.06 -12.14 6.45
N SER A 316 10.97 -12.73 5.94
CA SER A 316 10.94 -14.18 5.69
C SER A 316 11.92 -14.57 4.58
N PRO A 317 12.67 -15.68 4.74
CA PRO A 317 13.58 -16.17 3.71
C PRO A 317 12.88 -16.40 2.36
N GLU A 318 11.65 -16.92 2.37
CA GLU A 318 10.86 -17.22 1.18
C GLU A 318 10.54 -15.96 0.39
N SER A 319 10.13 -14.87 1.06
CA SER A 319 9.86 -13.58 0.41
C SER A 319 11.14 -12.95 -0.15
N MET A 320 12.28 -13.14 0.53
CA MET A 320 13.58 -12.66 0.05
C MET A 320 14.02 -13.41 -1.21
N ILE A 321 13.94 -14.74 -1.20
CA ILE A 321 14.26 -15.58 -2.37
C ILE A 321 13.37 -15.18 -3.54
N ARG A 322 12.05 -15.07 -3.31
CA ARG A 322 11.12 -14.66 -4.36
C ARG A 322 11.45 -13.28 -4.94
N ALA A 323 11.80 -12.32 -4.09
CA ALA A 323 12.18 -10.99 -4.55
C ALA A 323 13.43 -11.02 -5.44
N LEU A 324 14.46 -11.79 -5.05
CA LEU A 324 15.68 -11.98 -5.84
C LEU A 324 15.40 -12.68 -7.17
N GLU A 325 14.58 -13.74 -7.18
CA GLU A 325 14.18 -14.44 -8.40
C GLU A 325 13.47 -13.52 -9.40
N VAL A 326 12.53 -12.69 -8.93
CA VAL A 326 11.81 -11.74 -9.79
C VAL A 326 12.79 -10.74 -10.40
N LEU A 327 13.66 -10.14 -9.59
CA LEU A 327 14.65 -9.17 -10.07
C LEU A 327 15.67 -9.78 -11.03
N TYR A 328 16.13 -11.00 -10.75
CA TYR A 328 17.00 -11.77 -11.66
C TYR A 328 16.29 -12.05 -12.99
N SER A 329 15.03 -12.50 -12.95
CA SER A 329 14.25 -12.78 -14.17
C SER A 329 14.06 -11.54 -15.04
N LEU A 330 13.93 -10.34 -14.44
CA LEU A 330 13.82 -9.06 -15.16
C LEU A 330 15.16 -8.57 -15.77
N GLY A 331 16.27 -9.28 -15.50
CA GLY A 331 17.62 -8.85 -15.86
C GLY A 331 18.11 -7.65 -15.05
N VAL A 332 17.49 -7.37 -13.90
CA VAL A 332 17.90 -6.31 -12.96
C VAL A 332 19.08 -6.75 -12.12
N LEU A 333 19.13 -8.05 -11.79
CA LEU A 333 20.25 -8.69 -11.09
C LEU A 333 21.00 -9.65 -12.02
N ASP A 334 22.30 -9.78 -11.80
CA ASP A 334 23.16 -10.80 -12.42
C ASP A 334 23.23 -12.09 -11.58
N ASP A 335 24.04 -13.07 -12.02
CA ASP A 335 24.24 -14.36 -11.36
C ASP A 335 24.88 -14.23 -9.96
N ASP A 336 25.59 -13.13 -9.69
CA ASP A 336 26.15 -12.78 -8.38
C ASP A 336 25.15 -12.02 -7.49
N ALA A 337 23.90 -11.87 -7.95
CA ALA A 337 22.86 -11.05 -7.34
C ALA A 337 23.25 -9.57 -7.17
N LYS A 338 24.10 -9.01 -8.04
CA LYS A 338 24.43 -7.58 -8.10
C LYS A 338 23.59 -6.87 -9.13
N LEU A 339 23.43 -5.55 -9.00
CA LEU A 339 22.72 -4.76 -9.99
C LEU A 339 23.46 -4.76 -11.33
N THR A 340 22.74 -5.11 -12.39
CA THR A 340 23.27 -5.05 -13.75
C THR A 340 23.47 -3.60 -14.19
N SER A 341 24.47 -3.36 -15.03
CA SER A 341 24.71 -2.05 -15.64
C SER A 341 24.44 -2.11 -17.15
N PRO A 342 23.65 -1.18 -17.73
CA PRO A 342 22.98 -0.06 -17.05
C PRO A 342 21.59 -0.44 -16.47
N VAL A 343 21.00 -1.56 -16.92
CA VAL A 343 19.57 -1.88 -16.70
C VAL A 343 19.17 -1.85 -15.23
N GLY A 344 19.89 -2.57 -14.36
CA GLY A 344 19.56 -2.65 -12.94
C GLY A 344 19.59 -1.30 -12.22
N PHE A 345 20.60 -0.48 -12.51
CA PHE A 345 20.70 0.88 -11.98
C PHE A 345 19.58 1.79 -12.51
N GLN A 346 19.26 1.71 -13.80
CA GLN A 346 18.17 2.49 -14.39
C GLN A 346 16.80 2.11 -13.80
N VAL A 347 16.53 0.82 -13.58
CA VAL A 347 15.31 0.35 -12.93
C VAL A 347 15.21 0.88 -11.49
N ALA A 348 16.32 0.88 -10.75
CA ALA A 348 16.36 1.37 -9.37
C ALA A 348 16.15 2.89 -9.25
N GLU A 349 16.56 3.68 -10.24
CA GLU A 349 16.36 5.14 -10.25
C GLU A 349 14.89 5.51 -10.50
N ILE A 350 14.12 4.67 -11.20
CA ILE A 350 12.71 4.93 -11.50
C ILE A 350 11.84 4.70 -10.24
N PRO A 351 10.99 5.68 -9.85
CA PRO A 351 10.11 5.64 -8.66
C PRO A 351 9.04 4.57 -8.56
N LEU A 352 9.10 3.49 -9.34
CA LEU A 352 7.99 2.57 -9.58
C LEU A 352 8.43 1.13 -9.30
N GLU A 353 7.46 0.22 -9.31
CA GLU A 353 7.74 -1.21 -9.23
C GLU A 353 8.68 -1.66 -10.35
N PRO A 354 9.62 -2.59 -10.09
CA PRO A 354 10.60 -3.02 -11.09
C PRO A 354 10.02 -3.49 -12.42
N MET A 355 8.84 -4.13 -12.41
CA MET A 355 8.13 -4.54 -13.64
C MET A 355 7.69 -3.33 -14.48
N ILE A 356 7.14 -2.28 -13.84
CA ILE A 356 6.74 -1.04 -14.52
C ILE A 356 7.97 -0.27 -15.00
N SER A 357 9.02 -0.21 -14.19
CA SER A 357 10.30 0.41 -14.55
C SER A 357 10.93 -0.29 -15.76
N LYS A 358 10.94 -1.63 -15.79
CA LYS A 358 11.41 -2.42 -16.94
C LYS A 358 10.58 -2.19 -18.20
N MET A 359 9.26 -2.09 -18.06
CA MET A 359 8.35 -1.71 -19.15
C MET A 359 8.71 -0.34 -19.74
N ILE A 360 9.03 0.66 -18.90
CA ILE A 360 9.49 1.97 -19.36
C ILE A 360 10.83 1.85 -20.12
N LEU A 361 11.80 1.08 -19.63
CA LEU A 361 13.08 0.90 -20.33
C LEU A 361 12.89 0.25 -21.71
N ALA A 362 12.10 -0.83 -21.79
CA ALA A 362 11.84 -1.54 -23.04
C ALA A 362 11.12 -0.66 -24.10
N SER A 363 10.33 0.32 -23.65
CA SER A 363 9.63 1.24 -24.54
C SER A 363 10.56 2.12 -25.39
N ASN A 364 11.80 2.34 -24.93
CA ASN A 364 12.81 3.12 -25.67
C ASN A 364 13.23 2.40 -26.96
N GLU A 365 13.48 1.10 -26.86
CA GLU A 365 13.92 0.25 -27.98
C GLU A 365 12.77 0.02 -28.97
N LEU A 366 11.54 -0.12 -28.46
CA LEU A 366 10.34 -0.34 -29.26
C LEU A 366 9.74 0.95 -29.84
N GLY A 367 10.18 2.12 -29.40
CA GLY A 367 9.71 3.42 -29.91
C GLY A 367 8.30 3.84 -29.45
N CYS A 368 7.85 3.38 -28.29
CA CYS A 368 6.51 3.66 -27.72
C CYS A 368 6.56 4.31 -26.32
N SER A 369 7.63 5.05 -26.02
CA SER A 369 7.90 5.60 -24.70
C SER A 369 6.90 6.67 -24.25
N GLU A 370 6.34 7.48 -25.16
CA GLU A 370 5.31 8.45 -24.81
C GLU A 370 4.04 7.77 -24.26
N GLU A 371 3.58 6.70 -24.91
CA GLU A 371 2.43 5.89 -24.47
C GLU A 371 2.74 5.17 -23.16
N ILE A 372 3.89 4.51 -23.06
CA ILE A 372 4.24 3.69 -21.90
C ILE A 372 4.41 4.53 -20.63
N ILE A 373 5.00 5.74 -20.73
CA ILE A 373 5.07 6.65 -19.58
C ILE A 373 3.65 7.07 -19.13
N THR A 374 2.69 7.17 -20.04
CA THR A 374 1.29 7.50 -19.69
C THR A 374 0.66 6.33 -18.94
N ILE A 375 0.82 5.11 -19.45
CA ILE A 375 0.33 3.89 -18.82
C ILE A 375 0.94 3.73 -17.43
N ALA A 376 2.26 3.89 -17.30
CA ALA A 376 2.96 3.81 -16.01
C ALA A 376 2.41 4.84 -15.00
N ALA A 377 2.14 6.08 -15.43
CA ALA A 377 1.56 7.10 -14.57
C ALA A 377 0.14 6.74 -14.09
N VAL A 378 -0.68 6.12 -14.95
CA VAL A 378 -2.02 5.63 -14.58
C VAL A 378 -1.95 4.42 -13.65
N LEU A 379 -1.04 3.47 -13.90
CA LEU A 379 -0.83 2.31 -13.01
C LEU A 379 -0.31 2.68 -11.63
N SER A 380 0.34 3.85 -11.50
CA SER A 380 0.89 4.35 -10.23
C SER A 380 -0.18 4.88 -9.25
N ILE A 381 -1.44 4.94 -9.66
CA ILE A 381 -2.56 5.38 -8.82
C ILE A 381 -3.58 4.25 -8.65
N GLN A 382 -4.35 4.27 -7.56
CA GLN A 382 -5.27 3.18 -7.23
C GLN A 382 -6.40 3.01 -8.26
N SER A 383 -7.02 4.11 -8.70
CA SER A 383 -8.08 4.10 -9.71
C SER A 383 -8.28 5.49 -10.31
N ILE A 384 -8.48 5.56 -11.62
CA ILE A 384 -8.95 6.76 -12.34
C ILE A 384 -10.47 6.88 -12.38
N TRP A 385 -11.18 5.80 -12.06
CA TRP A 385 -12.63 5.74 -12.10
C TRP A 385 -13.22 6.39 -10.85
N PHE A 386 -14.35 7.05 -11.01
CA PHE A 386 -15.14 7.54 -9.88
C PHE A 386 -15.68 6.35 -9.08
N SER A 387 -15.53 6.41 -7.75
CA SER A 387 -16.15 5.44 -6.86
C SER A 387 -17.44 6.06 -6.33
N GLY A 388 -18.59 5.55 -6.76
CA GLY A 388 -19.90 6.08 -6.39
C GLY A 388 -20.91 4.96 -6.21
N ARG A 389 -21.64 4.97 -5.08
CA ARG A 389 -22.68 3.97 -4.80
C ARG A 389 -23.84 4.12 -5.79
N GLY A 390 -24.33 2.98 -6.31
CA GLY A 390 -25.51 2.93 -7.18
C GLY A 390 -25.27 3.33 -8.65
N VAL A 391 -24.05 3.76 -9.01
CA VAL A 391 -23.74 4.27 -10.36
C VAL A 391 -22.95 3.27 -11.21
N GLN A 392 -22.88 2.00 -10.76
CA GLN A 392 -22.04 0.97 -11.40
C GLN A 392 -22.40 0.73 -12.87
N ARG A 393 -23.70 0.74 -13.21
CA ARG A 393 -24.15 0.53 -14.59
C ARG A 393 -23.71 1.66 -15.51
N GLU A 394 -23.90 2.91 -15.10
CA GLU A 394 -23.52 4.09 -15.88
C GLU A 394 -21.99 4.19 -16.01
N LEU A 395 -21.26 3.79 -14.96
CA LEU A 395 -19.81 3.66 -14.96
C LEU A 395 -19.34 2.62 -15.98
N ASP A 396 -19.97 1.45 -16.03
CA ASP A 396 -19.62 0.40 -16.98
C ASP A 396 -19.94 0.81 -18.43
N GLU A 397 -21.06 1.51 -18.66
CA GLU A 397 -21.39 2.12 -19.95
C GLU A 397 -20.36 3.19 -20.35
N ALA A 398 -19.91 4.02 -19.41
CA ALA A 398 -18.88 5.02 -19.67
C ALA A 398 -17.51 4.39 -19.97
N LYS A 399 -17.14 3.31 -19.26
CA LYS A 399 -15.92 2.54 -19.54
C LYS A 399 -15.90 2.00 -20.96
N LEU A 400 -17.03 1.45 -21.43
CA LEU A 400 -17.15 0.92 -22.78
C LEU A 400 -16.90 1.96 -23.88
N ARG A 401 -17.15 3.25 -23.62
CA ARG A 401 -16.85 4.33 -24.59
C ARG A 401 -15.35 4.51 -24.87
N PHE A 402 -14.50 4.10 -23.93
CA PHE A 402 -13.03 4.21 -24.06
C PHE A 402 -12.36 2.86 -24.27
N ALA A 403 -13.12 1.76 -24.21
CA ALA A 403 -12.60 0.40 -24.23
C ALA A 403 -11.80 0.13 -25.50
N ALA A 404 -10.63 -0.46 -25.30
CA ALA A 404 -9.78 -0.95 -26.37
C ALA A 404 -9.84 -2.48 -26.41
N ALA A 405 -9.94 -3.05 -27.62
CA ALA A 405 -9.96 -4.51 -27.80
C ALA A 405 -8.67 -5.19 -27.33
N GLU A 406 -7.56 -4.43 -27.32
CA GLU A 406 -6.25 -4.89 -26.88
C GLU A 406 -6.19 -5.09 -25.36
N GLY A 407 -6.93 -4.29 -24.57
CA GLY A 407 -7.01 -4.41 -23.12
C GLY A 407 -7.05 -3.10 -22.33
N ASP A 408 -6.91 -3.23 -21.00
CA ASP A 408 -7.07 -2.13 -20.04
C ASP A 408 -5.98 -1.06 -20.21
N HIS A 409 -4.74 -1.47 -20.48
CA HIS A 409 -3.62 -0.55 -20.65
C HIS A 409 -3.83 0.43 -21.83
N VAL A 410 -4.35 -0.06 -22.95
CA VAL A 410 -4.67 0.79 -24.12
C VAL A 410 -5.93 1.64 -23.83
N THR A 411 -6.88 1.10 -23.07
CA THR A 411 -8.04 1.86 -22.58
C THR A 411 -7.59 3.08 -21.74
N PHE A 412 -6.56 2.94 -20.90
CA PHE A 412 -5.99 4.07 -20.15
C PHE A 412 -5.43 5.17 -21.06
N LEU A 413 -4.79 4.80 -22.17
CA LEU A 413 -4.32 5.77 -23.17
C LEU A 413 -5.49 6.54 -23.80
N ASN A 414 -6.57 5.84 -24.15
CA ASN A 414 -7.77 6.47 -24.72
C ASN A 414 -8.39 7.49 -23.77
N ILE A 415 -8.48 7.13 -22.49
CA ILE A 415 -9.00 8.03 -21.44
C ILE A 415 -8.11 9.26 -21.30
N TYR A 416 -6.79 9.07 -21.24
CA TYR A 416 -5.84 10.18 -21.12
C TYR A 416 -5.89 11.11 -22.33
N LYS A 417 -5.92 10.56 -23.55
CA LYS A 417 -6.07 11.32 -24.80
C LYS A 417 -7.40 12.11 -24.81
N GLY A 418 -8.51 11.47 -24.45
CA GLY A 418 -9.82 12.13 -24.34
C GLY A 418 -9.84 13.27 -23.32
N PHE A 419 -9.18 13.08 -22.18
CA PHE A 419 -9.05 14.12 -21.15
C PHE A 419 -8.25 15.33 -21.67
N LEU A 420 -7.15 15.11 -22.39
CA LEU A 420 -6.38 16.18 -23.02
C LEU A 420 -7.18 16.93 -24.09
N GLN A 421 -7.88 16.21 -24.96
CA GLN A 421 -8.73 16.80 -26.01
C GLN A 421 -9.89 17.63 -25.44
N SER A 422 -10.39 17.26 -24.26
CA SER A 422 -11.41 18.04 -23.54
C SER A 422 -10.91 19.38 -22.94
N GLY A 423 -9.63 19.71 -23.14
CA GLY A 423 -9.00 20.85 -22.48
C GLY A 423 -8.79 20.63 -20.97
N LYS A 424 -8.65 19.37 -20.53
CA LYS A 424 -8.50 18.98 -19.11
C LYS A 424 -9.70 19.41 -18.26
N SER A 425 -10.91 19.28 -18.81
CA SER A 425 -12.14 19.79 -18.20
C SER A 425 -12.63 18.90 -17.05
N SER A 426 -12.89 19.51 -15.90
CA SER A 426 -13.52 18.83 -14.76
C SER A 426 -14.94 18.36 -15.08
N GLN A 427 -15.67 19.09 -15.94
CA GLN A 427 -17.02 18.71 -16.36
C GLN A 427 -17.00 17.46 -17.26
N TRP A 428 -15.98 17.35 -18.13
CA TRP A 428 -15.79 16.17 -18.96
C TRP A 428 -15.48 14.93 -18.11
N CYS A 429 -14.65 15.08 -17.07
CA CYS A 429 -14.38 14.01 -16.11
C CYS A 429 -15.67 13.54 -15.41
N HIS A 430 -16.47 14.49 -14.91
CA HIS A 430 -17.75 14.17 -14.24
C HIS A 430 -18.71 13.42 -15.16
N ARG A 431 -18.89 13.86 -16.42
CA ARG A 431 -19.76 13.19 -17.41
C ARG A 431 -19.30 11.78 -17.80
N ASN A 432 -18.01 11.48 -17.63
CA ASN A 432 -17.42 10.19 -17.99
C ASN A 432 -17.08 9.32 -16.78
N PHE A 433 -17.53 9.69 -15.58
CA PHE A 433 -17.21 8.98 -14.34
C PHE A 433 -15.71 8.79 -14.10
N ILE A 434 -14.93 9.80 -14.47
CA ILE A 434 -13.49 9.84 -14.24
C ILE A 434 -13.20 10.78 -13.06
N ASN A 435 -12.33 10.36 -12.15
CA ASN A 435 -11.90 11.18 -11.04
C ASN A 435 -10.92 12.26 -11.53
N TYR A 436 -11.36 13.52 -11.51
CA TYR A 436 -10.56 14.66 -11.96
C TYR A 436 -9.27 14.86 -11.16
N HIS A 437 -9.31 14.65 -9.84
CA HIS A 437 -8.13 14.75 -8.99
C HIS A 437 -7.12 13.64 -9.28
N ALA A 438 -7.61 12.42 -9.53
CA ALA A 438 -6.77 11.31 -9.96
C ALA A 438 -6.08 11.64 -11.31
N MET A 439 -6.80 12.19 -12.28
CA MET A 439 -6.24 12.58 -13.57
C MET A 439 -5.20 13.72 -13.46
N LYS A 440 -5.41 14.70 -12.58
CA LYS A 440 -4.37 15.70 -12.27
C LYS A 440 -3.11 15.05 -11.74
N LYS A 441 -3.25 14.12 -10.79
CA LYS A 441 -2.11 13.38 -10.23
C LYS A 441 -1.40 12.54 -11.29
N VAL A 442 -2.13 11.90 -12.21
CA VAL A 442 -1.55 11.20 -13.36
C VAL A 442 -0.70 12.13 -14.21
N MET A 443 -1.16 13.35 -14.49
CA MET A 443 -0.36 14.33 -15.22
C MET A 443 0.93 14.72 -14.49
N GLU A 444 0.85 14.96 -13.19
CA GLU A 444 2.01 15.29 -12.36
C GLU A 444 3.04 14.16 -12.35
N ILE A 445 2.59 12.92 -12.15
CA ILE A 445 3.43 11.71 -12.18
C ILE A 445 4.04 11.54 -13.57
N ARG A 446 3.25 11.70 -14.64
CA ARG A 446 3.75 11.61 -16.01
C ARG A 446 4.88 12.61 -16.28
N GLU A 447 4.74 13.86 -15.87
CA GLU A 447 5.79 14.87 -16.05
C GLU A 447 7.03 14.59 -15.18
N GLN A 448 6.87 13.96 -14.03
CA GLN A 448 8.00 13.47 -13.24
C GLN A 448 8.71 12.31 -13.95
N LEU A 449 7.97 11.30 -14.42
CA LEU A 449 8.52 10.15 -15.13
C LEU A 449 9.18 10.56 -16.44
N LYS A 450 8.62 11.53 -17.18
CA LYS A 450 9.21 12.10 -18.39
C LYS A 450 10.59 12.70 -18.13
N ARG A 451 10.73 13.49 -17.05
CA ARG A 451 12.02 14.08 -16.65
C ARG A 451 13.05 13.02 -16.28
N ILE A 452 12.63 11.98 -15.57
CA ILE A 452 13.50 10.85 -15.20
C ILE A 452 13.91 10.08 -16.44
N ALA A 453 12.97 9.75 -17.33
CA ALA A 453 13.23 9.04 -18.58
C ALA A 453 14.26 9.79 -19.44
N LEU A 454 14.10 11.11 -19.61
CA LEU A 454 15.06 11.93 -20.35
C LEU A 454 16.46 11.93 -19.72
N ARG A 455 16.55 11.97 -18.39
CA ARG A 455 17.82 11.89 -17.66
C ARG A 455 18.51 10.54 -17.86
N LEU A 456 17.72 9.46 -17.89
CA LEU A 456 18.19 8.09 -18.14
C LEU A 456 18.56 7.83 -19.62
N GLY A 457 18.39 8.82 -20.51
CA GLY A 457 18.68 8.69 -21.94
C GLY A 457 17.57 8.04 -22.76
N ILE A 458 16.35 7.93 -22.23
CA ILE A 458 15.19 7.39 -22.96
C ILE A 458 14.64 8.48 -23.89
N VAL A 459 14.62 8.17 -25.18
CA VAL A 459 14.08 9.08 -26.20
C VAL A 459 12.56 8.98 -26.20
N LEU A 460 11.90 10.13 -26.18
CA LEU A 460 10.45 10.22 -26.25
C LEU A 460 10.00 10.03 -27.70
N LYS A 461 9.40 8.87 -27.97
CA LYS A 461 8.84 8.47 -29.27
C LYS A 461 7.42 7.97 -29.06
N SER A 462 6.53 8.37 -29.96
CA SER A 462 5.16 7.86 -30.01
C SER A 462 5.05 6.81 -31.09
N CYS A 463 4.37 5.71 -30.78
CA CYS A 463 4.03 4.68 -31.76
C CYS A 463 2.70 4.99 -32.51
N GLU A 464 2.15 6.18 -32.32
CA GLU A 464 0.89 6.68 -32.91
C GLU A 464 -0.30 5.74 -32.71
N ARG A 465 -0.54 4.86 -33.69
CA ARG A 465 -1.66 3.89 -33.73
C ARG A 465 -1.22 2.44 -33.58
N ASP A 466 0.09 2.16 -33.58
CA ASP A 466 0.59 0.80 -33.44
C ASP A 466 0.54 0.36 -31.97
N THR A 467 -0.58 -0.26 -31.60
CA THR A 467 -0.82 -0.82 -30.26
C THR A 467 -0.04 -2.12 -30.03
N GLN A 468 0.58 -2.72 -31.06
CA GLN A 468 1.42 -3.91 -30.91
C GLN A 468 2.71 -3.57 -30.15
N LEU A 469 3.34 -2.44 -30.46
CA LEU A 469 4.55 -1.98 -29.78
C LEU A 469 4.31 -1.72 -28.29
N VAL A 470 3.14 -1.15 -27.94
CA VAL A 470 2.72 -0.97 -26.54
C VAL A 470 2.57 -2.32 -25.84
N ARG A 471 1.90 -3.29 -26.48
CA ARG A 471 1.73 -4.64 -25.91
C ARG A 471 3.06 -5.37 -25.72
N LYS A 472 3.99 -5.26 -26.67
CA LYS A 472 5.36 -5.80 -26.53
C LYS A 472 6.11 -5.16 -25.37
N ALA A 473 6.01 -3.85 -25.18
CA ALA A 473 6.66 -3.16 -24.06
C ALA A 473 6.07 -3.59 -22.70
N VAL A 474 4.74 -3.73 -22.60
CA VAL A 474 4.09 -4.28 -21.40
C VAL A 474 4.55 -5.72 -21.15
N THR A 475 4.65 -6.52 -22.22
CA THR A 475 5.16 -7.90 -22.14
C THR A 475 6.58 -7.95 -21.59
N ALA A 476 7.47 -7.05 -22.00
CA ALA A 476 8.85 -7.01 -21.50
C ALA A 476 8.96 -6.72 -20.00
N GLY A 477 8.01 -5.99 -19.41
CA GLY A 477 7.98 -5.74 -17.96
C GLY A 477 7.25 -6.82 -17.15
N PHE A 478 6.23 -7.45 -17.75
CA PHE A 478 5.29 -8.33 -17.05
C PHE A 478 5.25 -9.75 -17.62
N PHE A 479 6.29 -10.20 -18.34
CA PHE A 479 6.30 -11.51 -18.99
C PHE A 479 6.01 -12.64 -17.99
N ALA A 480 6.48 -12.56 -16.74
CA ALA A 480 6.26 -13.58 -15.71
C ALA A 480 4.78 -13.71 -15.30
N ASN A 481 3.97 -12.69 -15.57
CA ASN A 481 2.54 -12.62 -15.25
C ASN A 481 1.67 -13.04 -16.44
N ALA A 482 2.17 -13.95 -17.29
CA ALA A 482 1.43 -14.49 -18.40
C ALA A 482 0.42 -15.56 -17.96
N CYS A 483 -0.75 -15.54 -18.60
CA CYS A 483 -1.84 -16.49 -18.40
C CYS A 483 -2.38 -16.99 -19.74
N ARG A 484 -2.87 -18.24 -19.74
CA ARG A 484 -3.51 -18.87 -20.89
C ARG A 484 -4.94 -19.30 -20.54
N LEU A 485 -5.88 -19.00 -21.42
CA LEU A 485 -7.26 -19.46 -21.31
C LEU A 485 -7.32 -20.98 -21.41
N GLU A 486 -8.09 -21.62 -20.53
CA GLU A 486 -8.28 -23.06 -20.57
C GLU A 486 -9.37 -23.45 -21.59
N ALA A 487 -8.97 -24.26 -22.58
CA ALA A 487 -9.75 -24.59 -23.78
C ALA A 487 -11.09 -25.32 -23.53
N PHE A 488 -11.36 -25.75 -22.29
CA PHE A 488 -12.58 -26.46 -21.90
C PHE A 488 -13.29 -25.84 -20.69
N SER A 489 -12.85 -24.66 -20.24
CA SER A 489 -13.51 -23.97 -19.14
C SER A 489 -14.72 -23.19 -19.65
N HIS A 490 -15.91 -23.52 -19.16
CA HIS A 490 -17.15 -22.80 -19.48
C HIS A 490 -17.23 -21.44 -18.72
N SER A 491 -16.30 -21.20 -17.80
CA SER A 491 -16.31 -20.09 -16.84
C SER A 491 -15.28 -18.99 -17.12
N GLY A 492 -14.61 -19.01 -18.28
CA GLY A 492 -13.56 -18.03 -18.59
C GLY A 492 -12.35 -18.16 -17.67
N MET A 493 -11.97 -19.39 -17.35
CA MET A 493 -10.86 -19.70 -16.44
C MET A 493 -9.53 -19.67 -17.17
N TYR A 494 -8.54 -19.04 -16.55
CA TYR A 494 -7.17 -18.98 -17.01
C TYR A 494 -6.28 -19.78 -16.07
N LYS A 495 -5.17 -20.27 -16.62
CA LYS A 495 -4.06 -20.80 -15.84
C LYS A 495 -2.85 -19.89 -15.99
N THR A 496 -2.23 -19.54 -14.86
CA THR A 496 -0.93 -18.87 -14.87
C THR A 496 0.09 -19.80 -15.51
N ILE A 497 0.99 -19.26 -16.33
CA ILE A 497 2.08 -20.07 -16.91
C ILE A 497 3.07 -20.46 -15.81
N ARG A 498 3.32 -19.54 -14.88
CA ARG A 498 4.10 -19.82 -13.66
C ARG A 498 3.19 -20.42 -12.60
N GLY A 499 3.36 -21.71 -12.30
CA GLY A 499 2.71 -22.38 -11.17
C GLY A 499 1.30 -22.95 -11.42
N PHE A 500 0.75 -22.84 -12.63
CA PHE A 500 -0.53 -23.43 -13.04
C PHE A 500 -1.73 -23.08 -12.13
N GLN A 501 -1.73 -21.87 -11.57
CA GLN A 501 -2.79 -21.39 -10.69
C GLN A 501 -4.03 -20.99 -11.49
N GLU A 502 -5.20 -21.26 -10.92
CA GLU A 502 -6.48 -20.90 -11.51
C GLU A 502 -6.83 -19.44 -11.21
N VAL A 503 -6.97 -18.65 -12.26
CA VAL A 503 -7.25 -17.21 -12.17
C VAL A 503 -8.32 -16.79 -13.17
N TYR A 504 -9.03 -15.71 -12.88
CA TYR A 504 -10.13 -15.18 -13.71
C TYR A 504 -9.87 -13.72 -14.05
N ILE A 505 -10.37 -13.21 -15.18
CA ILE A 505 -10.33 -11.77 -15.43
C ILE A 505 -11.27 -11.07 -14.43
N HIS A 506 -10.80 -10.01 -13.77
CA HIS A 506 -11.66 -9.25 -12.86
C HIS A 506 -12.80 -8.57 -13.64
N PRO A 507 -14.05 -8.52 -13.12
CA PRO A 507 -15.19 -7.91 -13.80
C PRO A 507 -15.01 -6.43 -14.18
N SER A 508 -14.07 -5.74 -13.53
CA SER A 508 -13.76 -4.34 -13.85
C SER A 508 -12.95 -4.14 -15.14
N SER A 509 -12.37 -5.21 -15.69
CA SER A 509 -11.56 -5.16 -16.91
C SER A 509 -12.44 -5.11 -18.16
N VAL A 510 -12.01 -4.37 -19.18
CA VAL A 510 -12.71 -4.34 -20.47
C VAL A 510 -12.69 -5.70 -21.19
N LEU A 511 -11.76 -6.58 -20.83
CA LEU A 511 -11.59 -7.90 -21.44
C LEU A 511 -12.42 -9.01 -20.78
N PHE A 512 -13.16 -8.70 -19.70
CA PHE A 512 -13.91 -9.69 -18.92
C PHE A 512 -14.86 -10.57 -19.75
N ARG A 513 -15.48 -10.01 -20.79
CA ARG A 513 -16.42 -10.73 -21.68
C ARG A 513 -15.80 -11.24 -22.97
N VAL A 514 -14.59 -10.76 -23.32
CA VAL A 514 -13.92 -11.10 -24.58
C VAL A 514 -13.16 -12.41 -24.47
N ASN A 515 -12.56 -12.65 -23.31
CA ASN A 515 -11.77 -13.85 -23.00
C ASN A 515 -10.71 -14.22 -24.05
N PRO A 516 -9.72 -13.33 -24.31
CA PRO A 516 -8.62 -13.63 -25.24
C PRO A 516 -7.77 -14.83 -24.78
N LYS A 517 -7.22 -15.59 -25.73
CA LYS A 517 -6.49 -16.84 -25.45
C LYS A 517 -5.26 -16.67 -24.55
N TRP A 518 -4.55 -15.57 -24.72
CA TRP A 518 -3.31 -15.26 -24.00
C TRP A 518 -3.35 -13.84 -23.48
N VAL A 519 -3.02 -13.69 -22.21
CA VAL A 519 -3.05 -12.39 -21.53
C VAL A 519 -1.86 -12.22 -20.60
N ILE A 520 -1.55 -10.96 -20.32
CA ILE A 520 -0.71 -10.55 -19.20
C ILE A 520 -1.56 -9.71 -18.25
N TYR A 521 -1.34 -9.90 -16.95
CA TYR A 521 -1.97 -9.12 -15.90
C TYR A 521 -0.96 -8.28 -15.13
N HIS A 522 -1.42 -7.15 -14.59
CA HIS A 522 -0.61 -6.29 -13.75
C HIS A 522 -0.51 -6.83 -12.32
N SER A 523 -1.66 -7.17 -11.72
CA SER A 523 -1.74 -7.69 -10.35
C SER A 523 -2.85 -8.72 -10.18
N LEU A 524 -2.68 -9.61 -9.20
CA LEU A 524 -3.69 -10.55 -8.73
C LEU A 524 -4.32 -10.03 -7.44
N VAL A 525 -5.63 -10.22 -7.31
CA VAL A 525 -6.36 -9.96 -6.07
C VAL A 525 -7.18 -11.19 -5.75
N SER A 526 -7.07 -11.71 -4.52
CA SER A 526 -7.95 -12.78 -4.05
C SER A 526 -9.11 -12.20 -3.26
N THR A 527 -10.33 -12.53 -3.69
CA THR A 527 -11.56 -12.36 -2.91
C THR A 527 -12.17 -13.76 -2.68
N ASP A 528 -13.34 -14.03 -3.25
CA ASP A 528 -13.95 -15.36 -3.43
C ASP A 528 -13.16 -16.24 -4.42
N ARG A 529 -12.55 -15.61 -5.44
CA ARG A 529 -11.67 -16.24 -6.42
C ARG A 529 -10.45 -15.36 -6.64
N GLN A 530 -9.47 -15.89 -7.36
CA GLN A 530 -8.30 -15.12 -7.78
C GLN A 530 -8.61 -14.37 -9.08
N TYR A 531 -8.56 -13.04 -9.02
CA TYR A 531 -8.87 -12.18 -10.15
C TYR A 531 -7.66 -11.39 -10.63
N MET A 532 -7.42 -11.45 -11.94
CA MET A 532 -6.44 -10.64 -12.67
C MET A 532 -6.97 -9.22 -12.87
N ARG A 533 -6.18 -8.22 -12.50
CA ARG A 533 -6.46 -6.80 -12.72
C ARG A 533 -5.52 -6.20 -13.76
N ASN A 534 -6.05 -5.21 -14.49
CA ASN A 534 -5.41 -4.51 -15.60
C ASN A 534 -4.81 -5.51 -16.60
N VAL A 535 -5.68 -6.09 -17.42
CA VAL A 535 -5.34 -7.20 -18.32
C VAL A 535 -5.08 -6.68 -19.73
N ILE A 536 -4.11 -7.28 -20.42
CA ILE A 536 -3.82 -6.98 -21.82
C ILE A 536 -3.65 -8.28 -22.62
N SER A 537 -4.21 -8.31 -23.83
CA SER A 537 -4.04 -9.43 -24.76
C SER A 537 -2.64 -9.42 -25.37
N ILE A 538 -2.04 -10.60 -25.53
CA ILE A 538 -0.69 -10.75 -26.11
C ILE A 538 -0.62 -11.89 -27.11
N ASP A 539 0.38 -11.84 -27.98
CA ASP A 539 0.82 -13.02 -28.75
C ASP A 539 1.86 -13.80 -27.93
N PRO A 540 1.73 -15.14 -27.81
CA PRO A 540 2.69 -15.95 -27.06
C PRO A 540 4.13 -15.89 -27.59
N SER A 541 4.35 -15.58 -28.88
CA SER A 541 5.70 -15.41 -29.43
C SER A 541 6.48 -14.28 -28.76
N TRP A 542 5.78 -13.24 -28.29
CA TRP A 542 6.42 -12.09 -27.63
C TRP A 542 6.99 -12.46 -26.26
N LEU A 543 6.49 -13.52 -25.60
CA LEU A 543 7.06 -14.01 -24.34
C LEU A 543 8.47 -14.58 -24.56
N THR A 544 8.65 -15.34 -25.63
CA THR A 544 9.96 -15.90 -26.00
C THR A 544 10.92 -14.84 -26.55
N GLU A 545 10.40 -13.79 -27.19
CA GLU A 545 11.21 -12.64 -27.60
C GLU A 545 11.67 -11.81 -26.38
N ALA A 546 10.77 -11.55 -25.44
CA ALA A 546 11.03 -10.68 -24.29
C ALA A 546 11.89 -11.34 -23.20
N ALA A 547 11.70 -12.64 -22.97
CA ALA A 547 12.39 -13.38 -21.92
C ALA A 547 12.76 -14.82 -22.38
N PRO A 548 13.73 -14.97 -23.31
CA PRO A 548 14.15 -16.27 -23.82
C PRO A 548 14.79 -17.18 -22.76
N HIS A 549 15.34 -16.59 -21.69
CA HIS A 549 15.86 -17.31 -20.52
C HIS A 549 14.77 -17.85 -19.61
N PHE A 550 13.57 -17.25 -19.65
CA PHE A 550 12.43 -17.65 -18.83
C PHE A 550 11.49 -18.60 -19.57
N TYR A 551 11.31 -18.40 -20.87
CA TYR A 551 10.43 -19.18 -21.71
C TYR A 551 11.21 -20.02 -22.72
N GLN A 552 11.01 -21.34 -22.68
CA GLN A 552 11.47 -22.25 -23.73
C GLN A 552 10.27 -22.78 -24.49
N GLN A 553 10.34 -22.75 -25.83
CA GLN A 553 9.32 -23.43 -26.65
C GLN A 553 9.40 -24.93 -26.40
N GLN A 554 8.31 -25.50 -25.90
CA GLN A 554 8.18 -26.94 -25.79
C GLN A 554 8.08 -27.50 -27.20
N ARG A 555 9.18 -28.07 -27.72
CA ARG A 555 9.14 -28.87 -28.95
C ARG A 555 8.23 -30.07 -28.66
N LEU A 556 7.14 -30.20 -29.40
CA LEU A 556 6.38 -31.44 -29.43
C LEU A 556 7.36 -32.55 -29.84
N ASN A 557 7.59 -33.52 -28.96
CA ASN A 557 8.31 -34.72 -29.35
C ASN A 557 7.61 -35.28 -30.60
N PRO A 558 8.30 -35.48 -31.73
CA PRO A 558 7.70 -36.15 -32.85
C PRO A 558 7.24 -37.51 -32.33
N ILE A 559 5.95 -37.78 -32.48
CA ILE A 559 5.38 -39.09 -32.21
C ILE A 559 6.21 -40.06 -33.04
N ILE A 560 6.98 -40.91 -32.34
CA ILE A 560 7.70 -42.00 -32.99
C ILE A 560 6.61 -42.91 -33.55
N HIS A 561 6.45 -42.85 -34.87
CA HIS A 561 5.52 -43.67 -35.62
C HIS A 561 5.87 -45.15 -35.54
#